data_AF-A0AA41WLD2-F1
#
_entry.id   AF-A0AA41WLD2-F1
#
_cell.length_a   1.000
_cell.length_b   1.000
_cell.length_c   1.000
_cell.angle_alpha   90.00
_cell.angle_beta   90.00
_cell.angle_gamma   90.00
#
_symmetry.space_group_name_H-M   'P 1'
#
loop_
_entity.id
_entity.type
_entity.pdbx_description
1 polymer ?
#
loop_
_entity_poly.entity_id
_entity_poly.type
_entity_poly.pdbx_seq_one_letter_code
_entity_poly.pdbx_strand_id
1 'polypeptide(L)'
;MELEHKPFRNIDLSDPFFDSLKEGYVEFPEWFARKADDSAYVFEQPDGTIHGFLYLKVEDEALPEINPPQARARRLKVGTMKVNPHGTKMGERFIKKIVDHAVREKTEQIYVTVFEQHEALISLFQRYGFEQIGTKTSHNGTELVLAKNIHAPYVDLYQNYPTVKLGNNRAYILSLRPEWHTRLLPDSILRNETNDIVEDISSANSIHKVYLTGMHGINALRKGDILVIYRTTDNQGPAHYRSVATSIGVVEEYRHLDSFTSAEEFYRYCRPYSVFSHRELEDLWRRRNYPFVFKFMYNLSFKRKVTRAVMIEELGLPGAEQYWGFFQISHDQLRAIADKGAADESLIID
;
A
#
# COMPACT_ATOMS: atom_id res chain seq x y z
N MET A 1 3.54 5.78 -16.68
CA MET A 1 2.92 6.82 -15.83
C MET A 1 3.60 6.80 -14.48
N GLU A 2 4.06 7.93 -13.93
CA GLU A 2 4.83 7.92 -12.67
C GLU A 2 4.25 8.87 -11.62
N LEU A 3 4.40 8.49 -10.35
CA LEU A 3 4.14 9.39 -9.23
C LEU A 3 5.46 10.03 -8.84
N GLU A 4 5.59 11.31 -9.14
CA GLU A 4 6.81 12.06 -8.88
C GLU A 4 6.69 12.84 -7.56
N HIS A 5 7.82 13.06 -6.89
CA HIS A 5 7.89 13.96 -5.74
C HIS A 5 8.71 15.18 -6.13
N LYS A 6 8.06 16.33 -6.32
CA LYS A 6 8.69 17.53 -6.86
C LYS A 6 8.31 18.82 -6.12
N PRO A 7 9.19 19.84 -6.16
CA PRO A 7 8.90 21.15 -5.58
C PRO A 7 7.67 21.80 -6.22
N PHE A 8 6.89 22.54 -5.44
CA PHE A 8 5.71 23.27 -5.96
C PHE A 8 6.05 24.21 -7.12
N ARG A 9 7.22 24.87 -7.07
CA ARG A 9 7.70 25.74 -8.16
C ARG A 9 7.83 25.04 -9.52
N ASN A 10 7.91 23.72 -9.54
CA ASN A 10 8.04 22.91 -10.75
C ASN A 10 6.71 22.28 -11.18
N ILE A 11 5.60 22.65 -10.54
CA ILE A 11 4.26 22.13 -10.84
C ILE A 11 3.46 23.23 -11.53
N ASP A 12 2.90 22.93 -12.69
CA ASP A 12 2.13 23.90 -13.45
C ASP A 12 0.75 24.12 -12.82
N LEU A 13 0.61 25.22 -12.07
CA LEU A 13 -0.65 25.63 -11.46
C LEU A 13 -1.71 26.06 -12.50
N SER A 14 -1.31 26.32 -13.75
CA SER A 14 -2.24 26.65 -14.83
C SER A 14 -2.96 25.44 -15.42
N ASP A 15 -2.53 24.21 -15.07
CA ASP A 15 -3.21 22.98 -15.46
C ASP A 15 -4.69 23.00 -14.98
N PRO A 16 -5.67 22.69 -15.86
CA PRO A 16 -7.09 22.63 -15.50
C PRO A 16 -7.42 21.72 -14.33
N PHE A 17 -6.55 20.75 -14.02
CA PHE A 17 -6.60 19.95 -12.80
C PHE A 17 -6.72 20.80 -11.54
N PHE A 18 -6.17 22.02 -11.49
CA PHE A 18 -6.26 22.86 -10.30
C PHE A 18 -7.48 23.77 -10.25
N ASP A 19 -8.27 23.87 -11.32
CA ASP A 19 -9.34 24.88 -11.40
C ASP A 19 -10.39 24.70 -10.30
N SER A 20 -10.87 23.47 -10.07
CA SER A 20 -11.81 23.23 -8.98
C SER A 20 -11.23 23.46 -7.58
N LEU A 21 -9.89 23.45 -7.42
CA LEU A 21 -9.25 23.81 -6.14
C LEU A 21 -9.21 25.33 -5.97
N LYS A 22 -8.98 26.07 -7.06
CA LYS A 22 -9.05 27.54 -7.06
C LYS A 22 -10.48 28.04 -6.82
N GLU A 23 -11.48 27.33 -7.35
CA GLU A 23 -12.90 27.62 -7.11
C GLU A 23 -13.31 27.33 -5.66
N GLY A 24 -12.82 26.23 -5.08
CA GLY A 24 -13.14 25.84 -3.70
C GLY A 24 -12.38 26.63 -2.63
N TYR A 25 -11.24 27.22 -2.97
CA TYR A 25 -10.37 27.98 -2.07
C TYR A 25 -9.81 29.21 -2.79
N VAL A 26 -10.36 30.39 -2.50
CA VAL A 26 -9.98 31.66 -3.17
C VAL A 26 -8.49 31.95 -3.00
N GLU A 27 -7.92 31.62 -1.85
CA GLU A 27 -6.51 31.80 -1.52
C GLU A 27 -5.57 30.74 -2.10
N PHE A 28 -6.09 29.72 -2.82
CA PHE A 28 -5.28 28.60 -3.29
C PHE A 28 -4.06 29.02 -4.12
N PRO A 29 -4.15 29.96 -5.09
CA PRO A 29 -2.99 30.37 -5.86
C PRO A 29 -1.89 31.02 -5.01
N GLU A 30 -2.28 31.88 -4.06
CA GLU A 30 -1.34 32.51 -3.13
C GLU A 30 -0.72 31.50 -2.17
N TRP A 31 -1.53 30.57 -1.65
CA TRP A 31 -1.05 29.46 -0.84
C TRP A 31 -0.05 28.60 -1.59
N PHE A 32 -0.34 28.24 -2.85
CA PHE A 32 0.52 27.43 -3.70
C PHE A 32 1.86 28.14 -3.96
N ALA A 33 1.84 29.45 -4.24
CA ALA A 33 3.04 30.26 -4.42
C ALA A 33 3.90 30.32 -3.14
N ARG A 34 3.28 30.50 -1.96
CA ARG A 34 4.01 30.44 -0.67
C ARG A 34 4.65 29.08 -0.39
N LYS A 35 4.17 28.04 -1.06
CA LYS A 35 4.66 26.66 -0.94
C LYS A 35 5.76 26.32 -1.94
N ALA A 36 6.28 27.28 -2.70
CA ALA A 36 7.28 27.07 -3.76
C ALA A 36 8.48 26.18 -3.36
N ASP A 37 8.97 26.28 -2.12
CA ASP A 37 10.09 25.48 -1.60
C ASP A 37 9.69 24.14 -0.98
N ASP A 38 8.40 23.95 -0.70
CA ASP A 38 7.85 22.67 -0.27
C ASP A 38 7.71 21.73 -1.49
N SER A 39 7.51 20.44 -1.25
CA SER A 39 7.32 19.43 -2.29
C SER A 39 5.98 18.72 -2.15
N ALA A 40 5.42 18.29 -3.28
CA ALA A 40 4.21 17.50 -3.36
C ALA A 40 4.43 16.26 -4.24
N TYR A 41 3.58 15.25 -4.02
CA TYR A 41 3.47 14.13 -4.92
C TYR A 41 2.51 14.48 -6.05
N VAL A 42 2.95 14.31 -7.30
CA VAL A 42 2.16 14.60 -8.50
C VAL A 42 2.12 13.37 -9.38
N PHE A 43 0.92 13.02 -9.82
CA PHE A 43 0.72 11.95 -10.80
C PHE A 43 0.47 12.57 -12.17
N GLU A 44 1.42 12.40 -13.07
CA GLU A 44 1.41 12.99 -14.41
C GLU A 44 1.41 11.91 -15.49
N GLN A 45 0.71 12.23 -16.58
CA GLN A 45 0.79 11.46 -17.81
C GLN A 45 2.01 11.86 -18.63
N PRO A 46 2.45 11.03 -19.60
CA PRO A 46 3.58 11.37 -20.47
C PRO A 46 3.42 12.67 -21.26
N ASP A 47 2.19 13.14 -21.46
CA ASP A 47 1.88 14.41 -22.12
C ASP A 47 1.95 15.63 -21.17
N GLY A 48 2.28 15.41 -19.89
CA GLY A 48 2.38 16.44 -18.86
C GLY A 48 1.08 16.70 -18.08
N THR A 49 -0.04 16.07 -18.47
CA THR A 49 -1.34 16.30 -17.81
C THR A 49 -1.35 15.78 -16.38
N ILE A 50 -1.80 16.60 -15.43
CA ILE A 50 -1.91 16.22 -14.02
C ILE A 50 -3.22 15.48 -13.73
N HIS A 51 -3.11 14.34 -13.07
CA HIS A 51 -4.25 13.50 -12.67
C HIS A 51 -4.37 13.27 -11.16
N GLY A 52 -3.33 13.63 -10.40
CA GLY A 52 -3.33 13.51 -8.95
C GLY A 52 -2.32 14.44 -8.30
N PHE A 53 -2.69 14.97 -7.15
CA PHE A 53 -1.86 15.84 -6.34
C PHE A 53 -2.04 15.49 -4.86
N LEU A 54 -0.93 15.29 -4.15
CA LEU A 54 -0.91 15.02 -2.72
C LEU A 54 0.19 15.83 -2.05
N TYR A 55 -0.19 16.76 -1.19
CA TYR A 55 0.71 17.52 -0.33
C TYR A 55 0.59 17.07 1.12
N LEU A 56 1.74 16.77 1.73
CA LEU A 56 1.86 16.28 3.09
C LEU A 56 2.75 17.20 3.91
N LYS A 57 2.42 17.38 5.19
CA LYS A 57 3.21 18.19 6.12
C LYS A 57 3.20 17.58 7.51
N VAL A 58 4.36 17.47 8.14
CA VAL A 58 4.45 17.12 9.56
C VAL A 58 4.19 18.38 10.40
N GLU A 59 3.34 18.25 11.41
CA GLU A 59 3.00 19.30 12.36
C GLU A 59 3.14 18.74 13.80
N ASP A 60 3.54 19.58 14.75
CA ASP A 60 3.70 19.21 16.17
C ASP A 60 3.10 20.28 17.08
N GLU A 61 1.97 20.84 16.65
CA GLU A 61 1.27 21.92 17.36
C GLU A 61 -0.12 21.44 17.82
N ALA A 62 -0.71 22.18 18.76
CA ALA A 62 -2.13 22.06 19.04
C ALA A 62 -2.94 22.62 17.86
N LEU A 63 -4.18 22.14 17.67
CA LEU A 63 -5.09 22.62 16.63
C LEU A 63 -6.32 23.24 17.32
N PRO A 64 -6.22 24.47 17.86
CA PRO A 64 -7.31 25.14 18.55
C PRO A 64 -8.45 25.56 17.62
N GLU A 65 -8.20 25.62 16.32
CA GLU A 65 -9.17 26.03 15.31
C GLU A 65 -10.13 24.90 14.88
N ILE A 66 -9.86 23.67 15.33
CA ILE A 66 -10.76 22.52 15.13
C ILE A 66 -11.75 22.49 16.30
N ASN A 67 -13.00 22.16 16.03
CA ASN A 67 -14.02 21.97 17.05
C ASN A 67 -14.45 20.49 17.13
N PRO A 68 -14.22 19.79 18.26
CA PRO A 68 -13.53 20.25 19.47
C PRO A 68 -12.01 20.46 19.26
N PRO A 69 -11.36 21.36 20.03
CA PRO A 69 -9.93 21.61 19.95
C PRO A 69 -9.08 20.35 20.14
N GLN A 70 -8.03 20.20 19.34
CA GLN A 70 -7.11 19.06 19.44
C GLN A 70 -5.85 19.45 20.20
N ALA A 71 -5.46 18.64 21.20
CA ALA A 71 -4.24 18.84 21.96
C ALA A 71 -2.99 18.75 21.07
N ARG A 72 -1.84 19.23 21.55
CA ARG A 72 -0.57 19.04 20.84
C ARG A 72 -0.27 17.55 20.66
N ALA A 73 0.09 17.16 19.44
CA ALA A 73 0.59 15.84 19.10
C ALA A 73 1.37 15.94 17.78
N ARG A 74 2.28 15.00 17.55
CA ARG A 74 3.02 14.93 16.30
C ARG A 74 2.18 14.28 15.21
N ARG A 75 1.71 15.08 14.26
CA ARG A 75 0.73 14.71 13.24
C ARG A 75 1.28 14.78 11.83
N LEU A 76 0.79 13.91 10.97
CA LEU A 76 0.87 14.09 9.53
C LEU A 76 -0.41 14.76 9.04
N LYS A 77 -0.30 15.97 8.51
CA LYS A 77 -1.39 16.66 7.82
C LYS A 77 -1.39 16.29 6.35
N VAL A 78 -2.54 15.84 5.86
CA VAL A 78 -2.85 15.83 4.42
C VAL A 78 -3.31 17.25 4.06
N GLY A 79 -2.39 18.06 3.55
CA GLY A 79 -2.65 19.47 3.27
C GLY A 79 -3.52 19.67 2.04
N THR A 80 -3.33 18.82 1.03
CA THR A 80 -4.20 18.78 -0.16
C THR A 80 -4.14 17.38 -0.75
N MET A 81 -5.30 16.82 -1.10
CA MET A 81 -5.39 15.59 -1.87
C MET A 81 -6.47 15.76 -2.92
N LYS A 82 -6.10 15.66 -4.19
CA LYS A 82 -7.03 15.65 -5.32
C LYS A 82 -6.64 14.55 -6.31
N VAL A 83 -7.64 13.87 -6.86
CA VAL A 83 -7.51 12.82 -7.87
C VAL A 83 -8.64 12.99 -8.87
N ASN A 84 -8.32 12.90 -10.17
CA ASN A 84 -9.36 12.86 -11.21
C ASN A 84 -10.03 11.46 -11.25
N PRO A 85 -11.36 11.37 -11.25
CA PRO A 85 -12.12 10.11 -11.08
C PRO A 85 -12.07 9.12 -12.26
N HIS A 86 -11.22 9.35 -13.26
CA HIS A 86 -11.10 8.46 -14.43
C HIS A 86 -10.47 7.11 -14.08
N GLY A 87 -11.26 6.18 -13.54
CA GLY A 87 -10.94 4.75 -13.48
C GLY A 87 -9.69 4.36 -12.70
N THR A 88 -9.16 5.22 -11.82
CA THR A 88 -7.88 4.97 -11.16
C THR A 88 -8.01 4.55 -9.70
N LYS A 89 -7.20 3.56 -9.32
CA LYS A 89 -6.87 3.20 -7.93
C LYS A 89 -5.97 4.24 -7.25
N MET A 90 -5.93 5.46 -7.79
CA MET A 90 -5.00 6.50 -7.34
C MET A 90 -5.30 6.93 -5.92
N GLY A 91 -6.57 6.93 -5.53
CA GLY A 91 -6.98 7.17 -4.15
C GLY A 91 -6.30 6.19 -3.19
N GLU A 92 -6.36 4.89 -3.45
CA GLU A 92 -5.68 3.87 -2.63
C GLU A 92 -4.16 4.04 -2.62
N ARG A 93 -3.57 4.42 -3.77
CA ARG A 93 -2.14 4.74 -3.85
C ARG A 93 -1.76 5.92 -2.96
N PHE A 94 -2.58 6.96 -2.91
CA PHE A 94 -2.38 8.09 -2.01
C PHE A 94 -2.59 7.71 -0.55
N ILE A 95 -3.61 6.93 -0.21
CA ILE A 95 -3.75 6.39 1.15
C ILE A 95 -2.49 5.64 1.57
N LYS A 96 -1.96 4.78 0.70
CA LYS A 96 -0.70 4.07 0.96
C LYS A 96 0.44 5.05 1.24
N LYS A 97 0.63 6.06 0.38
CA LYS A 97 1.71 7.05 0.56
C LYS A 97 1.54 7.89 1.83
N ILE A 98 0.32 8.28 2.17
CA ILE A 98 0.00 8.99 3.42
C ILE A 98 0.42 8.14 4.62
N VAL A 99 0.01 6.87 4.65
CA VAL A 99 0.32 5.94 5.74
C VAL A 99 1.82 5.62 5.82
N ASP A 100 2.47 5.33 4.70
CA ASP A 100 3.92 5.07 4.63
C ASP A 100 4.70 6.28 5.19
N HIS A 101 4.29 7.50 4.83
CA HIS A 101 4.92 8.73 5.31
C HIS A 101 4.72 8.90 6.81
N ALA A 102 3.51 8.66 7.32
CA ALA A 102 3.19 8.77 8.75
C ALA A 102 4.06 7.82 9.60
N VAL A 103 4.18 6.56 9.15
CA VAL A 103 5.03 5.55 9.79
C VAL A 103 6.50 5.96 9.73
N ARG A 104 7.01 6.35 8.56
CA ARG A 104 8.41 6.77 8.40
C ARG A 104 8.75 7.95 9.29
N GLU A 105 7.86 8.94 9.31
CA GLU A 105 8.06 10.12 10.14
C GLU A 105 7.87 9.80 11.61
N LYS A 106 7.15 8.73 12.01
CA LYS A 106 6.77 8.38 13.39
C LYS A 106 5.72 9.32 13.99
N THR A 107 4.73 9.70 13.20
CA THR A 107 3.60 10.53 13.67
C THR A 107 2.60 9.67 14.43
N GLU A 108 1.97 10.23 15.46
CA GLU A 108 0.96 9.53 16.26
C GLU A 108 -0.38 9.43 15.52
N GLN A 109 -0.69 10.45 14.72
CA GLN A 109 -1.97 10.62 14.05
C GLN A 109 -1.79 11.24 12.66
N ILE A 110 -2.62 10.82 11.72
CA ILE A 110 -2.80 11.46 10.41
C ILE A 110 -4.12 12.22 10.46
N TYR A 111 -4.19 13.42 9.89
CA TYR A 111 -5.47 14.11 9.73
C TYR A 111 -5.59 14.83 8.38
N VAL A 112 -6.84 15.05 7.97
CA VAL A 112 -7.23 15.75 6.74
C VAL A 112 -8.45 16.61 7.00
N THR A 113 -8.53 17.77 6.33
CA THR A 113 -9.76 18.57 6.26
C THR A 113 -10.40 18.40 4.88
N VAL A 114 -11.72 18.25 4.84
CA VAL A 114 -12.45 17.98 3.60
C VAL A 114 -13.88 18.52 3.68
N PHE A 115 -14.34 19.19 2.62
CA PHE A 115 -15.74 19.60 2.52
C PHE A 115 -16.67 18.39 2.34
N GLU A 116 -17.85 18.43 2.98
CA GLU A 116 -18.85 17.34 2.99
C GLU A 116 -19.26 16.86 1.59
N GLN A 117 -19.27 17.76 0.60
CA GLN A 117 -19.60 17.46 -0.79
C GLN A 117 -18.64 16.46 -1.47
N HIS A 118 -17.46 16.20 -0.91
CA HIS A 118 -16.49 15.24 -1.43
C HIS A 118 -16.70 13.82 -0.87
N GLU A 119 -17.93 13.30 -0.98
CA GLU A 119 -18.36 12.02 -0.39
C GLU A 119 -17.46 10.83 -0.73
N ALA A 120 -16.99 10.74 -1.98
CA ALA A 120 -16.12 9.66 -2.42
C ALA A 120 -14.74 9.68 -1.73
N LEU A 121 -14.19 10.88 -1.48
CA LEU A 121 -12.92 11.05 -0.76
C LEU A 121 -13.10 10.73 0.73
N ILE A 122 -14.19 11.20 1.33
CA ILE A 122 -14.55 10.89 2.73
C ILE A 122 -14.69 9.37 2.91
N SER A 123 -15.43 8.72 2.02
CA SER A 123 -15.64 7.26 2.03
C SER A 123 -14.33 6.48 1.88
N LEU A 124 -13.41 6.98 1.04
CA LEU A 124 -12.08 6.39 0.89
C LEU A 124 -11.28 6.48 2.20
N PHE A 125 -11.24 7.64 2.85
CA PHE A 125 -10.56 7.81 4.13
C PHE A 125 -11.18 6.93 5.22
N GLN A 126 -12.51 6.94 5.35
CA GLN A 126 -13.23 6.12 6.33
C GLN A 126 -12.98 4.62 6.15
N ARG A 127 -12.94 4.14 4.90
CA ARG A 127 -12.59 2.75 4.59
C ARG A 127 -11.23 2.32 5.18
N TYR A 128 -10.29 3.26 5.32
CA TYR A 128 -8.95 3.02 5.87
C TYR A 128 -8.81 3.51 7.32
N GLY A 129 -9.92 3.62 8.06
CA GLY A 129 -9.93 3.87 9.50
C GLY A 129 -9.69 5.32 9.89
N PHE A 130 -10.02 6.27 9.01
CA PHE A 130 -10.14 7.67 9.39
C PHE A 130 -11.54 7.93 9.93
N GLU A 131 -11.61 8.51 11.12
CA GLU A 131 -12.86 8.85 11.80
C GLU A 131 -13.02 10.37 11.83
N GLN A 132 -14.26 10.85 11.82
CA GLN A 132 -14.53 12.27 12.00
C GLN A 132 -14.30 12.65 13.46
N ILE A 133 -13.33 13.54 13.71
CA ILE A 133 -12.98 13.99 15.06
C ILE A 133 -13.48 15.41 15.38
N GLY A 134 -13.98 16.12 14.37
CA GLY A 134 -14.46 17.49 14.52
C GLY A 134 -14.74 18.18 13.20
N THR A 135 -14.90 19.50 13.25
CA THR A 135 -15.06 20.38 12.09
C THR A 135 -14.12 21.57 12.19
N LYS A 136 -13.80 22.17 11.05
CA LYS A 136 -13.03 23.42 10.95
C LYS A 136 -13.81 24.41 10.10
N THR A 137 -14.13 25.57 10.66
CA THR A 137 -14.85 26.63 9.94
C THR A 137 -13.88 27.73 9.52
N SER A 138 -13.93 28.10 8.25
CA SER A 138 -13.17 29.20 7.63
C SER A 138 -14.10 30.10 6.83
N HIS A 139 -13.57 31.13 6.18
CA HIS A 139 -14.34 31.96 5.24
C HIS A 139 -14.82 31.17 4.00
N ASN A 140 -14.18 30.04 3.67
CA ASN A 140 -14.58 29.15 2.58
C ASN A 140 -15.71 28.18 2.97
N GLY A 141 -16.11 28.15 4.24
CA GLY A 141 -17.15 27.27 4.77
C GLY A 141 -16.65 26.34 5.88
N THR A 142 -17.42 25.28 6.14
CA THR A 142 -17.12 24.29 7.18
C THR A 142 -16.63 22.99 6.55
N GLU A 143 -15.42 22.58 6.92
CA GLU A 143 -14.82 21.30 6.55
C GLU A 143 -14.98 20.29 7.68
N LEU A 144 -15.16 19.01 7.32
CA LEU A 144 -14.98 17.90 8.23
C LEU A 144 -13.49 17.71 8.53
N VAL A 145 -13.16 17.35 9.77
CA VAL A 145 -11.82 16.90 10.14
C VAL A 145 -11.86 15.38 10.35
N LEU A 146 -11.19 14.66 9.46
CA LEU A 146 -11.01 13.21 9.58
C LEU A 146 -9.61 12.90 10.09
N ALA A 147 -9.50 11.96 11.03
CA ALA A 147 -8.21 11.57 11.58
C ALA A 147 -8.09 10.05 11.77
N LYS A 148 -6.86 9.55 11.63
CA LYS A 148 -6.48 8.16 11.87
C LYS A 148 -5.33 8.12 12.86
N ASN A 149 -5.51 7.39 13.96
CA ASN A 149 -4.42 7.09 14.89
C ASN A 149 -3.64 5.87 14.37
N ILE A 150 -2.31 5.96 14.33
CA ILE A 150 -1.47 4.88 13.77
C ILE A 150 -1.54 3.61 14.63
N HIS A 151 -1.62 3.77 15.95
CA HIS A 151 -1.69 2.68 16.93
C HIS A 151 -3.10 2.48 17.49
N ALA A 152 -4.14 2.72 16.68
CA ALA A 152 -5.52 2.48 17.07
C ALA A 152 -5.76 0.99 17.40
N PRO A 153 -6.70 0.67 18.33
CA PRO A 153 -7.11 -0.70 18.59
C PRO A 153 -7.54 -1.42 17.30
N TYR A 154 -7.25 -2.72 17.24
CA TYR A 154 -7.53 -3.51 16.04
C TYR A 154 -9.02 -3.86 15.90
N VAL A 155 -9.64 -3.34 14.85
CA VAL A 155 -11.03 -3.59 14.42
C VAL A 155 -11.04 -4.57 13.25
N ASP A 156 -10.43 -4.22 12.12
CA ASP A 156 -10.37 -5.04 10.91
C ASP A 156 -9.17 -4.71 10.02
N LEU A 157 -8.96 -5.53 8.98
CA LEU A 157 -7.84 -5.42 8.05
C LEU A 157 -7.72 -4.04 7.37
N TYR A 158 -8.84 -3.45 6.97
CA TYR A 158 -8.87 -2.20 6.22
C TYR A 158 -8.68 -1.01 7.17
N GLN A 159 -9.45 -0.98 8.26
CA GLN A 159 -9.39 0.11 9.23
C GLN A 159 -8.04 0.18 9.95
N ASN A 160 -7.37 -0.95 10.14
CA ASN A 160 -6.07 -0.98 10.80
C ASN A 160 -4.89 -1.05 9.85
N TYR A 161 -5.07 -0.92 8.54
CA TYR A 161 -3.94 -0.80 7.62
C TYR A 161 -2.96 0.30 8.11
N PRO A 162 -1.64 -0.01 8.24
CA PRO A 162 -0.93 -1.20 7.77
C PRO A 162 -0.64 -2.27 8.85
N THR A 163 -1.23 -2.16 10.04
CA THR A 163 -1.01 -3.06 11.18
C THR A 163 -1.28 -4.53 10.85
N VAL A 164 -0.38 -5.40 11.30
CA VAL A 164 -0.42 -6.85 11.19
C VAL A 164 -0.75 -7.42 12.58
N LYS A 165 -1.89 -8.11 12.69
CA LYS A 165 -2.32 -8.76 13.93
C LYS A 165 -1.96 -10.23 13.94
N LEU A 166 -1.16 -10.67 14.91
CA LEU A 166 -0.74 -12.06 15.09
C LEU A 166 -1.87 -12.91 15.65
N GLY A 167 -2.34 -12.65 16.87
CA GLY A 167 -3.46 -13.32 17.53
C GLY A 167 -3.57 -14.81 17.24
N ASN A 168 -4.71 -15.22 16.71
CA ASN A 168 -4.93 -16.60 16.24
C ASN A 168 -4.62 -16.79 14.74
N ASN A 169 -4.09 -15.76 14.08
CA ASN A 169 -3.77 -15.81 12.65
C ASN A 169 -2.48 -16.60 12.44
N ARG A 170 -2.43 -17.39 11.37
CA ARG A 170 -1.26 -18.21 11.06
C ARG A 170 -0.31 -17.42 10.16
N ALA A 171 0.98 -17.69 10.28
CA ALA A 171 2.01 -17.07 9.46
C ALA A 171 2.58 -18.08 8.47
N TYR A 172 2.80 -17.65 7.23
CA TYR A 172 3.31 -18.47 6.14
C TYR A 172 4.43 -17.76 5.38
N ILE A 173 5.42 -18.52 4.94
CA ILE A 173 6.28 -18.11 3.82
C ILE A 173 5.49 -18.32 2.53
N LEU A 174 5.51 -17.33 1.64
CA LEU A 174 4.91 -17.41 0.31
C LEU A 174 5.94 -16.99 -0.74
N SER A 175 6.26 -17.90 -1.65
CA SER A 175 7.22 -17.61 -2.71
C SER A 175 6.60 -16.86 -3.88
N LEU A 176 7.34 -15.88 -4.40
CA LEU A 176 7.10 -15.24 -5.68
C LEU A 176 8.36 -15.36 -6.53
N ARG A 177 8.20 -15.73 -7.81
CA ARG A 177 9.32 -15.68 -8.75
C ARG A 177 9.71 -14.22 -9.01
N PRO A 178 10.99 -13.91 -9.26
CA PRO A 178 11.48 -12.55 -9.50
C PRO A 178 10.60 -11.71 -10.41
N GLU A 179 10.18 -12.26 -11.55
CA GLU A 179 9.41 -11.54 -12.56
C GLU A 179 8.03 -11.09 -12.04
N TRP A 180 7.39 -11.87 -11.15
CA TRP A 180 6.10 -11.52 -10.56
C TRP A 180 6.26 -10.69 -9.29
N HIS A 181 7.32 -10.95 -8.53
CA HIS A 181 7.60 -10.24 -7.29
C HIS A 181 7.75 -8.73 -7.55
N THR A 182 8.63 -8.34 -8.45
CA THR A 182 8.95 -6.95 -8.73
C THR A 182 7.76 -6.21 -9.36
N ARG A 183 7.04 -6.86 -10.29
CA ARG A 183 5.82 -6.30 -10.88
C ARG A 183 4.69 -6.13 -9.84
N LEU A 184 4.51 -7.09 -8.92
CA LEU A 184 3.43 -7.05 -7.93
C LEU A 184 3.75 -6.08 -6.78
N LEU A 185 5.02 -6.04 -6.36
CA LEU A 185 5.51 -5.33 -5.17
C LEU A 185 6.71 -4.43 -5.53
N PRO A 186 6.51 -3.38 -6.34
CA PRO A 186 7.60 -2.50 -6.79
C PRO A 186 8.34 -1.80 -5.64
N ASP A 187 7.64 -1.48 -4.54
CA ASP A 187 8.25 -0.93 -3.32
C ASP A 187 9.24 -1.90 -2.64
N SER A 188 9.30 -3.16 -3.07
CA SER A 188 10.20 -4.20 -2.54
C SER A 188 11.26 -4.67 -3.54
N ILE A 189 11.41 -3.98 -4.67
CA ILE A 189 12.41 -4.26 -5.70
C ILE A 189 13.83 -4.33 -5.11
N LEU A 190 14.66 -5.22 -5.66
CA LEU A 190 16.07 -5.33 -5.29
C LEU A 190 16.94 -4.32 -6.07
N ARG A 191 18.07 -3.92 -5.48
CA ARG A 191 19.01 -2.95 -6.11
C ARG A 191 19.58 -3.44 -7.45
N ASN A 192 19.57 -4.74 -7.70
CA ASN A 192 20.08 -5.37 -8.91
C ASN A 192 18.99 -5.68 -9.94
N GLU A 193 17.77 -5.17 -9.74
CA GLU A 193 16.66 -5.30 -10.68
C GLU A 193 16.38 -3.95 -11.35
N THR A 194 15.89 -3.98 -12.58
CA THR A 194 15.58 -2.77 -13.35
C THR A 194 14.10 -2.40 -13.20
N ASN A 195 13.82 -1.09 -13.17
CA ASN A 195 12.45 -0.57 -13.18
C ASN A 195 11.73 -0.84 -14.52
N ASP A 196 12.46 -1.22 -15.58
CA ASP A 196 11.87 -1.60 -16.89
C ASP A 196 10.93 -2.81 -16.78
N ILE A 197 11.06 -3.62 -15.73
CA ILE A 197 10.17 -4.75 -15.41
C ILE A 197 8.82 -4.24 -14.88
N VAL A 198 8.77 -3.02 -14.35
CA VAL A 198 7.55 -2.34 -13.88
C VAL A 198 6.87 -1.69 -15.09
N GLU A 199 6.46 -2.53 -16.05
CA GLU A 199 5.47 -2.09 -17.03
C GLU A 199 4.22 -1.58 -16.28
N ASP A 200 3.53 -0.62 -16.90
CA ASP A 200 2.51 0.28 -16.36
C ASP A 200 1.23 -0.46 -15.90
N ILE A 201 1.36 -1.34 -14.92
CA ILE A 201 0.27 -2.14 -14.37
C ILE A 201 -0.23 -1.41 -13.12
N SER A 202 -1.42 -0.83 -13.20
CA SER A 202 -2.08 -0.10 -12.10
C SER A 202 -2.14 -0.85 -10.76
N SER A 203 -1.98 -2.19 -10.75
CA SER A 203 -1.95 -3.03 -9.56
C SER A 203 -0.68 -2.89 -8.71
N ALA A 204 0.45 -2.52 -9.32
CA ALA A 204 1.76 -2.42 -8.66
C ALA A 204 1.73 -1.41 -7.50
N ASN A 205 0.89 -0.38 -7.61
CA ASN A 205 0.78 0.72 -6.65
C ASN A 205 -0.43 0.65 -5.70
N SER A 206 -1.27 -0.38 -5.80
CA SER A 206 -2.39 -0.57 -4.85
C SER A 206 -1.92 -1.19 -3.53
N ILE A 207 -2.67 -0.94 -2.46
CA ILE A 207 -2.56 -1.63 -1.18
C ILE A 207 -2.92 -3.11 -1.35
N HIS A 208 -3.92 -3.42 -2.19
CA HIS A 208 -4.39 -4.77 -2.38
C HIS A 208 -3.70 -5.45 -3.55
N LYS A 209 -3.45 -6.75 -3.39
CA LYS A 209 -2.72 -7.59 -4.33
C LYS A 209 -3.50 -8.86 -4.57
N VAL A 210 -3.63 -9.27 -5.82
CA VAL A 210 -4.18 -10.57 -6.22
C VAL A 210 -3.06 -11.38 -6.86
N TYR A 211 -2.89 -12.63 -6.44
CA TYR A 211 -1.93 -13.52 -7.05
C TYR A 211 -2.56 -14.88 -7.35
N LEU A 212 -2.02 -15.51 -8.39
CA LEU A 212 -2.44 -16.81 -8.88
C LEU A 212 -1.28 -17.77 -8.85
N THR A 213 -1.52 -18.99 -8.37
CA THR A 213 -0.48 -19.99 -8.24
C THR A 213 -1.00 -21.42 -8.31
N GLY A 214 -0.09 -22.35 -8.62
CA GLY A 214 -0.29 -23.79 -8.47
C GLY A 214 0.45 -24.38 -7.27
N MET A 215 0.95 -23.53 -6.35
CA MET A 215 1.67 -23.99 -5.16
C MET A 215 0.77 -24.81 -4.23
N HIS A 216 1.29 -25.96 -3.79
CA HIS A 216 0.60 -26.84 -2.85
C HIS A 216 0.36 -26.14 -1.49
N GLY A 217 -0.81 -26.36 -0.89
CA GLY A 217 -1.16 -25.87 0.44
C GLY A 217 -1.84 -24.49 0.48
N ILE A 218 -1.89 -23.75 -0.63
CA ILE A 218 -2.50 -22.40 -0.69
C ILE A 218 -3.99 -22.42 -0.33
N ASN A 219 -4.68 -23.53 -0.62
CA ASN A 219 -6.08 -23.74 -0.23
C ASN A 219 -6.32 -23.76 1.30
N ALA A 220 -5.25 -23.78 2.11
CA ALA A 220 -5.34 -23.63 3.56
C ALA A 220 -5.49 -22.17 4.02
N LEU A 221 -5.22 -21.18 3.15
CA LEU A 221 -5.27 -19.77 3.48
C LEU A 221 -6.67 -19.33 3.93
N ARG A 222 -6.70 -18.48 4.95
CA ARG A 222 -7.90 -17.86 5.50
C ARG A 222 -7.67 -16.36 5.65
N LYS A 223 -8.75 -15.59 5.65
CA LYS A 223 -8.72 -14.17 5.96
C LYS A 223 -8.01 -13.94 7.30
N GLY A 224 -7.04 -13.03 7.32
CA GLY A 224 -6.22 -12.71 8.48
C GLY A 224 -4.88 -13.44 8.53
N ASP A 225 -4.68 -14.55 7.80
CA ASP A 225 -3.38 -15.20 7.73
C ASP A 225 -2.31 -14.24 7.19
N ILE A 226 -1.09 -14.39 7.70
CA ILE A 226 0.02 -13.49 7.43
C ILE A 226 0.98 -14.14 6.47
N LEU A 227 1.44 -13.39 5.48
CA LEU A 227 2.33 -13.84 4.42
C LEU A 227 3.65 -13.09 4.54
N VAL A 228 4.74 -13.81 4.82
CA VAL A 228 6.09 -13.33 4.57
C VAL A 228 6.40 -13.59 3.09
N ILE A 229 6.50 -12.51 2.32
CA ILE A 229 6.75 -12.61 0.88
C ILE A 229 8.22 -12.94 0.64
N TYR A 230 8.47 -14.06 -0.02
CA TYR A 230 9.78 -14.61 -0.31
C TYR A 230 10.04 -14.57 -1.83
N ARG A 231 10.92 -13.69 -2.27
CA ARG A 231 11.38 -13.67 -3.67
C ARG A 231 12.37 -14.81 -3.89
N THR A 232 12.10 -15.69 -4.84
CA THR A 232 13.00 -16.79 -5.18
C THR A 232 14.26 -16.30 -5.89
N THR A 233 15.23 -17.19 -6.07
CA THR A 233 16.45 -16.93 -6.86
C THR A 233 16.09 -16.52 -8.30
N ASP A 234 16.92 -15.67 -8.87
CA ASP A 234 16.94 -15.34 -10.30
C ASP A 234 17.86 -16.27 -11.11
N ASN A 235 18.33 -17.36 -10.49
CA ASN A 235 19.19 -18.38 -11.07
C ASN A 235 20.60 -17.89 -11.48
N GLN A 236 21.03 -16.69 -11.06
CA GLN A 236 22.40 -16.21 -11.30
C GLN A 236 23.40 -16.66 -10.21
N GLY A 237 22.97 -17.51 -9.28
CA GLY A 237 23.79 -18.05 -8.20
C GLY A 237 22.95 -18.79 -7.15
N PRO A 238 23.56 -19.27 -6.07
CA PRO A 238 22.88 -20.13 -5.10
C PRO A 238 21.67 -19.43 -4.45
N ALA A 239 20.52 -20.10 -4.47
CA ALA A 239 19.30 -19.62 -3.82
C ALA A 239 19.49 -19.31 -2.33
N HIS A 240 20.46 -19.95 -1.69
CA HIS A 240 20.88 -19.68 -0.31
C HIS A 240 21.17 -18.18 -0.07
N TYR A 241 21.80 -17.50 -1.02
CA TYR A 241 22.19 -16.09 -0.89
C TYR A 241 21.35 -15.15 -1.76
N ARG A 242 20.69 -15.69 -2.79
CA ARG A 242 19.94 -14.88 -3.78
C ARG A 242 18.44 -14.80 -3.55
N SER A 243 17.87 -15.78 -2.85
CA SER A 243 16.47 -15.71 -2.45
C SER A 243 16.33 -14.92 -1.15
N VAL A 244 15.29 -14.11 -1.03
CA VAL A 244 15.14 -13.15 0.07
C VAL A 244 13.68 -13.01 0.50
N ALA A 245 13.45 -12.86 1.81
CA ALA A 245 12.21 -12.30 2.32
C ALA A 245 12.24 -10.77 2.16
N THR A 246 11.13 -10.20 1.70
CA THR A 246 11.09 -8.80 1.27
C THR A 246 10.04 -7.95 1.95
N SER A 247 8.98 -8.58 2.47
CA SER A 247 7.74 -7.91 2.83
C SER A 247 6.83 -8.79 3.69
N ILE A 248 5.84 -8.17 4.31
CA ILE A 248 4.71 -8.84 4.95
C ILE A 248 3.40 -8.36 4.31
N GLY A 249 2.48 -9.29 4.06
CA GLY A 249 1.11 -9.01 3.70
C GLY A 249 0.11 -9.82 4.51
N VAL A 250 -1.16 -9.42 4.50
CA VAL A 250 -2.23 -10.10 5.23
C VAL A 250 -3.35 -10.51 4.28
N VAL A 251 -3.75 -11.78 4.35
CA VAL A 251 -4.75 -12.36 3.46
C VAL A 251 -6.13 -11.75 3.71
N GLU A 252 -6.76 -11.30 2.62
CA GLU A 252 -8.14 -10.81 2.61
C GLU A 252 -9.10 -11.92 2.23
N GLU A 253 -8.73 -12.73 1.23
CA GLU A 253 -9.60 -13.70 0.60
C GLU A 253 -8.81 -14.80 -0.12
N TYR A 254 -9.35 -16.01 -0.11
CA TYR A 254 -8.93 -17.11 -0.99
C TYR A 254 -10.11 -17.56 -1.84
N ARG A 255 -9.84 -17.86 -3.12
CA ARG A 255 -10.79 -18.42 -4.08
C ARG A 255 -10.10 -19.51 -4.92
N HIS A 256 -10.86 -20.54 -5.25
CA HIS A 256 -10.45 -21.48 -6.30
C HIS A 256 -10.86 -20.93 -7.67
N LEU A 257 -10.11 -21.24 -8.73
CA LEU A 257 -10.42 -20.83 -10.10
C LEU A 257 -11.81 -21.30 -10.55
N ASP A 258 -12.23 -22.49 -10.10
CA ASP A 258 -13.56 -23.03 -10.39
C ASP A 258 -14.70 -22.31 -9.65
N SER A 259 -14.39 -21.41 -8.71
CA SER A 259 -15.41 -20.58 -8.03
C SER A 259 -15.88 -19.39 -8.87
N PHE A 260 -15.24 -19.12 -10.00
CA PHE A 260 -15.66 -18.08 -10.93
C PHE A 260 -16.64 -18.66 -11.95
N THR A 261 -17.80 -18.02 -12.11
CA THR A 261 -18.86 -18.47 -13.01
C THR A 261 -18.51 -18.28 -14.49
N SER A 262 -17.59 -17.37 -14.79
CA SER A 262 -17.15 -17.06 -16.15
C SER A 262 -15.73 -16.46 -16.17
N ALA A 263 -15.11 -16.48 -17.35
CA ALA A 263 -13.83 -15.81 -17.59
C ALA A 263 -13.92 -14.31 -17.28
N GLU A 264 -15.03 -13.66 -17.60
CA GLU A 264 -15.23 -12.22 -17.36
C GLU A 264 -15.30 -11.89 -15.86
N GLU A 265 -15.98 -12.73 -15.07
CA GLU A 265 -15.97 -12.58 -13.61
C GLU A 265 -14.55 -12.68 -13.04
N PHE A 266 -13.80 -13.67 -13.52
CA PHE A 266 -12.40 -13.87 -13.15
C PHE A 266 -11.51 -12.68 -13.54
N TYR A 267 -11.66 -12.13 -14.75
CA TYR A 267 -10.91 -10.97 -15.20
C TYR A 267 -11.25 -9.72 -14.38
N ARG A 268 -12.55 -9.47 -14.14
CA ARG A 268 -12.99 -8.34 -13.31
C ARG A 268 -12.46 -8.41 -11.88
N TYR A 269 -12.34 -9.62 -11.33
CA TYR A 269 -11.73 -9.83 -10.01
C TYR A 269 -10.21 -9.61 -10.01
N CYS A 270 -9.50 -10.18 -10.99
CA CYS A 270 -8.04 -10.18 -11.00
C CYS A 270 -7.43 -8.88 -11.53
N ARG A 271 -7.88 -8.40 -12.71
CA ARG A 271 -7.29 -7.24 -13.43
C ARG A 271 -6.99 -6.04 -12.54
N PRO A 272 -7.85 -5.68 -11.56
CA PRO A 272 -7.57 -4.49 -10.75
C PRO A 272 -6.30 -4.66 -9.89
N TYR A 273 -6.05 -5.84 -9.32
CA TYR A 273 -5.06 -6.01 -8.26
C TYR A 273 -3.99 -7.06 -8.57
N SER A 274 -4.11 -7.76 -9.70
CA SER A 274 -3.16 -8.77 -10.09
C SER A 274 -1.99 -8.20 -10.88
N VAL A 275 -0.88 -8.91 -10.80
CA VAL A 275 0.32 -8.60 -11.57
C VAL A 275 0.18 -8.92 -13.06
N PHE A 276 -0.82 -9.72 -13.42
CA PHE A 276 -0.98 -10.29 -14.75
C PHE A 276 -1.71 -9.32 -15.69
N SER A 277 -1.16 -9.11 -16.87
CA SER A 277 -1.84 -8.47 -18.00
C SER A 277 -3.10 -9.23 -18.38
N HIS A 278 -3.99 -8.59 -19.13
CA HIS A 278 -5.21 -9.25 -19.59
C HIS A 278 -4.91 -10.55 -20.35
N ARG A 279 -3.93 -10.52 -21.26
CA ARG A 279 -3.51 -11.69 -22.04
C ARG A 279 -2.96 -12.81 -21.15
N GLU A 280 -2.14 -12.46 -20.15
CA GLU A 280 -1.64 -13.45 -19.17
C GLU A 280 -2.81 -14.07 -18.37
N LEU A 281 -3.82 -13.27 -17.98
CA LEU A 281 -5.01 -13.79 -17.31
C LEU A 281 -5.84 -14.73 -18.22
N GLU A 282 -6.01 -14.39 -19.51
CA GLU A 282 -6.67 -15.27 -20.48
C GLU A 282 -5.95 -16.62 -20.61
N ASP A 283 -4.62 -16.58 -20.69
CA ASP A 283 -3.79 -17.78 -20.78
C ASP A 283 -3.88 -18.63 -19.50
N LEU A 284 -3.87 -18.00 -18.33
CA LEU A 284 -4.04 -18.69 -17.05
C LEU A 284 -5.43 -19.33 -16.92
N TRP A 285 -6.49 -18.62 -17.33
CA TRP A 285 -7.85 -19.14 -17.34
C TRP A 285 -8.00 -20.35 -18.27
N ARG A 286 -7.37 -20.31 -19.46
CA ARG A 286 -7.41 -21.41 -20.43
C ARG A 286 -6.60 -22.62 -19.98
N ARG A 287 -5.40 -22.40 -19.43
CA ARG A 287 -4.49 -23.48 -19.00
C ARG A 287 -4.90 -24.13 -17.69
N ARG A 288 -5.55 -23.39 -16.80
CA ARG A 288 -5.97 -23.82 -15.45
C ARG A 288 -4.86 -24.42 -14.58
N ASN A 289 -3.61 -24.12 -14.89
CA ASN A 289 -2.45 -24.64 -14.18
C ASN A 289 -2.17 -23.88 -12.87
N TYR A 290 -2.74 -22.67 -12.68
CA TYR A 290 -2.72 -21.90 -11.43
C TYR A 290 -4.14 -21.76 -10.86
N PRO A 291 -4.68 -22.82 -10.24
CA PRO A 291 -6.06 -22.84 -9.79
C PRO A 291 -6.30 -22.04 -8.51
N PHE A 292 -5.25 -21.69 -7.76
CA PHE A 292 -5.38 -21.00 -6.49
C PHE A 292 -5.23 -19.50 -6.67
N VAL A 293 -6.30 -18.76 -6.33
CA VAL A 293 -6.35 -17.30 -6.40
C VAL A 293 -6.50 -16.77 -4.99
N PHE A 294 -5.68 -15.82 -4.57
CA PHE A 294 -5.85 -15.17 -3.28
C PHE A 294 -5.57 -13.68 -3.37
N LYS A 295 -6.24 -12.94 -2.49
CA LYS A 295 -6.12 -11.51 -2.33
C LYS A 295 -5.52 -11.18 -0.97
N PHE A 296 -4.57 -10.27 -0.92
CA PHE A 296 -3.91 -9.85 0.31
C PHE A 296 -3.60 -8.35 0.29
N MET A 297 -3.48 -7.76 1.48
CA MET A 297 -2.99 -6.40 1.67
C MET A 297 -1.46 -6.42 1.75
N TYR A 298 -0.80 -5.46 1.10
CA TYR A 298 0.64 -5.26 1.22
C TYR A 298 0.92 -4.31 2.40
N ASN A 299 1.16 -4.91 3.56
CA ASN A 299 1.23 -4.23 4.84
C ASN A 299 2.60 -3.59 5.08
N LEU A 300 3.68 -4.37 5.00
CA LEU A 300 5.01 -3.91 5.39
C LEU A 300 6.04 -4.25 4.31
N SER A 301 6.89 -3.27 3.98
CA SER A 301 8.08 -3.48 3.15
C SER A 301 9.33 -3.56 4.03
N PHE A 302 10.24 -4.47 3.72
CA PHE A 302 11.50 -4.56 4.45
C PHE A 302 12.52 -3.60 3.87
N LYS A 303 13.13 -2.79 4.73
CA LYS A 303 14.25 -1.89 4.38
C LYS A 303 15.52 -2.68 4.08
N ARG A 304 15.70 -3.82 4.75
CA ARG A 304 16.77 -4.79 4.50
C ARG A 304 16.16 -6.10 4.01
N LYS A 305 16.66 -6.66 2.91
CA LYS A 305 16.17 -7.94 2.41
C LYS A 305 16.85 -9.07 3.19
N VAL A 306 16.06 -9.99 3.72
CA VAL A 306 16.57 -11.08 4.57
C VAL A 306 16.83 -12.29 3.71
N THR A 307 18.10 -12.64 3.52
CA THR A 307 18.49 -13.79 2.66
C THR A 307 18.02 -15.11 3.24
N ARG A 308 17.83 -16.10 2.37
CA ARG A 308 17.53 -17.48 2.78
C ARG A 308 18.56 -18.04 3.76
N ALA A 309 19.84 -17.72 3.58
CA ALA A 309 20.93 -18.07 4.50
C ALA A 309 20.62 -17.63 5.94
N VAL A 310 20.43 -16.31 6.14
CA VAL A 310 20.04 -15.74 7.44
C VAL A 310 18.78 -16.42 8.00
N MET A 311 17.75 -16.64 7.18
CA MET A 311 16.52 -17.29 7.66
C MET A 311 16.76 -18.71 8.16
N ILE A 312 17.62 -19.50 7.51
CA ILE A 312 17.92 -20.88 7.90
C ILE A 312 18.90 -20.90 9.09
N GLU A 313 20.03 -20.24 8.95
CA GLU A 313 21.19 -20.36 9.84
C GLU A 313 21.02 -19.57 11.14
N GLU A 314 20.36 -18.42 11.08
CA GLU A 314 20.20 -17.53 12.25
C GLU A 314 18.79 -17.59 12.86
N LEU A 315 17.75 -17.81 12.03
CA LEU A 315 16.34 -17.73 12.47
C LEU A 315 15.67 -19.11 12.60
N GLY A 316 16.40 -20.20 12.32
CA GLY A 316 15.92 -21.57 12.50
C GLY A 316 14.78 -21.96 11.54
N LEU A 317 14.68 -21.35 10.36
CA LEU A 317 13.74 -21.81 9.33
C LEU A 317 14.26 -23.11 8.68
N PRO A 318 13.35 -23.96 8.17
CA PRO A 318 13.75 -25.22 7.54
C PRO A 318 14.70 -25.07 6.35
N GLY A 319 15.67 -25.99 6.25
CA GLY A 319 16.72 -25.99 5.24
C GLY A 319 16.29 -26.46 3.84
N ALA A 320 17.16 -27.25 3.19
CA ALA A 320 17.00 -27.67 1.79
C ALA A 320 15.85 -28.69 1.57
N GLU A 321 15.55 -29.54 2.55
CA GLU A 321 14.49 -30.55 2.47
C GLU A 321 13.07 -29.96 2.46
N GLN A 322 12.93 -28.70 2.90
CA GLN A 322 11.66 -28.01 2.89
C GLN A 322 11.37 -27.43 1.51
N TYR A 323 10.14 -27.62 1.01
CA TYR A 323 9.65 -26.87 -0.12
C TYR A 323 9.42 -25.40 0.27
N TRP A 324 10.24 -24.50 -0.26
CA TRP A 324 10.20 -23.05 0.02
C TRP A 324 9.14 -22.29 -0.80
N GLY A 325 8.19 -22.99 -1.43
CA GLY A 325 7.11 -22.35 -2.16
C GLY A 325 6.02 -21.80 -1.24
N PHE A 326 5.56 -22.62 -0.31
CA PHE A 326 4.57 -22.25 0.69
C PHE A 326 4.67 -23.17 1.91
N PHE A 327 4.85 -22.61 3.10
CA PHE A 327 4.87 -23.38 4.35
C PHE A 327 4.62 -22.48 5.56
N GLN A 328 4.09 -23.06 6.64
CA GLN A 328 3.79 -22.34 7.88
C GLN A 328 5.06 -22.06 8.68
N ILE A 329 5.11 -20.90 9.32
CA ILE A 329 6.16 -20.49 10.27
C ILE A 329 5.53 -20.09 11.61
N SER A 330 6.33 -20.08 12.67
CA SER A 330 5.88 -19.56 13.97
C SER A 330 5.80 -18.03 13.97
N HIS A 331 5.08 -17.48 14.95
CA HIS A 331 5.08 -16.04 15.20
C HIS A 331 6.46 -15.51 15.57
N ASP A 332 7.25 -16.27 16.32
CA ASP A 332 8.64 -15.91 16.67
C ASP A 332 9.52 -15.82 15.42
N GLN A 333 9.40 -16.77 14.49
CA GLN A 333 10.10 -16.73 13.21
C GLN A 333 9.67 -15.52 12.38
N LEU A 334 8.36 -15.22 12.34
CA LEU A 334 7.86 -14.03 11.63
C LEU A 334 8.43 -12.74 12.24
N ARG A 335 8.40 -12.59 13.57
CA ARG A 335 8.94 -11.41 14.27
C ARG A 335 10.44 -11.27 14.01
N ALA A 336 11.20 -12.36 14.08
CA ALA A 336 12.63 -12.34 13.83
C ALA A 336 12.98 -12.00 12.37
N ILE A 337 12.18 -12.45 11.39
CA ILE A 337 12.32 -12.03 9.99
C ILE A 337 12.02 -10.54 9.84
N ALA A 338 10.97 -10.04 10.48
CA ALA A 338 10.58 -8.63 10.43
C ALA A 338 11.68 -7.71 11.01
N ASP A 339 12.25 -8.08 12.17
CA ASP A 339 13.37 -7.41 12.83
C ASP A 339 14.60 -7.36 11.91
N LYS A 340 15.05 -8.52 11.41
CA LYS A 340 16.18 -8.58 10.45
C LYS A 340 15.90 -7.80 9.16
N GLY A 341 14.63 -7.68 8.79
CA GLY A 341 14.15 -6.89 7.66
C GLY A 341 14.11 -5.38 7.92
N ALA A 342 14.35 -4.95 9.17
CA ALA A 342 14.16 -3.59 9.65
C ALA A 342 12.75 -3.04 9.33
N ALA A 343 11.74 -3.89 9.50
CA ALA A 343 10.34 -3.49 9.50
C ALA A 343 10.02 -2.69 10.77
N ASP A 344 8.96 -1.90 10.74
CA ASP A 344 8.50 -1.21 11.94
C ASP A 344 7.70 -2.20 12.81
N GLU A 345 8.34 -2.70 13.86
CA GLU A 345 7.76 -3.71 14.75
C GLU A 345 6.52 -3.22 15.50
N SER A 346 6.35 -1.90 15.66
CA SER A 346 5.16 -1.32 16.30
C SER A 346 3.87 -1.58 15.51
N LEU A 347 4.01 -1.99 14.24
CA LEU A 347 2.92 -2.39 13.37
C LEU A 347 2.61 -3.89 13.44
N ILE A 348 3.34 -4.68 14.23
CA ILE A 348 3.10 -6.12 14.42
C ILE A 348 2.63 -6.38 15.86
N ILE A 349 1.32 -6.50 16.03
CA ILE A 349 0.64 -6.61 17.32
C ILE A 349 0.14 -8.03 17.58
N ASP A 350 -0.12 -8.36 18.85
CA ASP A 350 -0.75 -9.63 19.25
C ASP A 350 -2.29 -9.64 19.06
#